data_AF-A0A258XAK4-F1
#
_entry.id   AF-A0A258XAK4-F1
#
_cell.length_a   1.000
_cell.length_b   1.000
_cell.length_c   1.000
_cell.angle_alpha   90.00
_cell.angle_beta   90.00
_cell.angle_gamma   90.00
#
_symmetry.space_group_name_H-M   'P 1'
#
loop_
_entity.id
_entity.type
_entity.pdbx_description
1 polymer ?
#
loop_
_entity_poly.entity_id
_entity_poly.type
_entity_poly.pdbx_seq_one_letter_code
_entity_poly.pdbx_strand_id
1 'polypeptide(L)'
;MRKPSQFLNKKQAFFVGLTVGLICLVFCLSSPPVTLTSYQSCEVCFSPQMRCTNRIIHAIENTQKNIFVQAFVLTSYPITESLISAFKRGVKVTVILDGKQIRSRHSLHPLLMNAGIPVYNDKIKRGLAHNKVMIFDEDIVLTGSFNFSKSAETANAENILIVKDKNLAAQYLKNWHQRLDVSVPLTLPLNKI
;
A
#
# COMPACT_ATOMS: atom_id res chain seq x y z
N MET A 1 52.68 -58.79 -38.04
CA MET A 1 52.08 -57.61 -38.67
C MET A 1 51.35 -56.79 -37.60
N ARG A 2 51.94 -55.71 -37.08
CA ARG A 2 51.30 -54.80 -36.10
C ARG A 2 51.00 -53.48 -36.80
N LYS A 3 49.74 -53.02 -36.76
CA LYS A 3 49.31 -51.70 -37.23
C LYS A 3 49.98 -50.59 -36.40
N PRO A 4 50.35 -49.44 -36.99
CA PRO A 4 50.77 -48.29 -36.20
C PRO A 4 49.55 -47.63 -35.54
N SER A 5 49.67 -47.36 -34.24
CA SER A 5 48.73 -46.57 -33.45
C SER A 5 48.83 -45.09 -33.85
N GLN A 6 47.73 -44.52 -34.36
CA GLN A 6 47.60 -43.08 -34.53
C GLN A 6 47.42 -42.43 -33.16
N PHE A 7 48.53 -42.02 -32.53
CA PHE A 7 48.47 -41.07 -31.43
C PHE A 7 48.34 -39.67 -32.03
N LEU A 8 47.24 -38.99 -31.71
CA LEU A 8 47.07 -37.56 -31.96
C LEU A 8 48.23 -36.79 -31.32
N ASN A 9 48.90 -35.96 -32.12
CA ASN A 9 50.00 -35.12 -31.64
C ASN A 9 49.46 -34.03 -30.70
N LYS A 10 50.23 -33.63 -29.69
CA LYS A 10 49.86 -32.62 -28.67
C LYS A 10 49.31 -31.31 -29.27
N LYS A 11 49.68 -30.97 -30.51
CA LYS A 11 49.14 -29.82 -31.26
C LYS A 11 47.67 -29.98 -31.69
N GLN A 12 47.22 -31.19 -32.01
CA GLN A 12 45.82 -31.46 -32.41
C GLN A 12 44.87 -31.48 -31.21
N ALA A 13 45.32 -31.89 -30.03
CA ALA A 13 44.54 -31.79 -28.79
C ALA A 13 44.34 -30.34 -28.33
N PHE A 14 45.28 -29.44 -28.64
CA PHE A 14 45.21 -28.02 -28.26
C PHE A 14 44.16 -27.24 -29.07
N PHE A 15 44.00 -27.56 -30.36
CA PHE A 15 43.03 -26.88 -31.25
C PHE A 15 41.57 -27.28 -30.99
N VAL A 16 41.32 -28.53 -30.56
CA VAL A 16 39.96 -29.00 -30.22
C VAL A 16 39.47 -28.38 -28.90
N GLY A 17 40.37 -28.13 -27.95
CA GLY A 17 40.03 -27.44 -26.70
C GLY A 17 39.71 -25.95 -26.88
N LEU A 18 40.39 -25.28 -27.82
CA LEU A 18 40.19 -23.84 -28.07
C LEU A 18 38.88 -23.52 -28.79
N THR A 19 38.41 -24.39 -29.70
CA THR A 19 37.15 -24.17 -30.44
C THR A 19 35.91 -24.48 -29.60
N VAL A 20 35.96 -25.48 -28.72
CA VAL A 20 34.87 -25.79 -27.77
C VAL A 20 34.78 -24.71 -26.66
N GLY A 21 35.92 -24.19 -26.20
CA GLY A 21 35.95 -23.11 -25.21
C GLY A 21 35.40 -21.77 -25.72
N LEU A 22 35.63 -21.44 -27.00
CA LEU A 22 35.18 -20.17 -27.59
C LEU A 22 33.68 -20.17 -27.93
N ILE A 23 33.10 -21.34 -28.26
CA ILE A 23 31.65 -21.47 -28.50
C ILE A 23 30.86 -21.37 -27.18
N CYS A 24 31.39 -21.89 -26.07
CA CYS A 24 30.77 -21.71 -24.74
C CYS A 24 30.85 -20.26 -24.22
N LEU A 25 31.88 -19.49 -24.60
CA LEU A 25 32.01 -18.11 -24.14
C LEU A 25 31.03 -17.15 -24.82
N VAL A 26 30.69 -17.40 -26.09
CA VAL A 26 29.77 -16.53 -26.85
C VAL A 26 28.29 -16.77 -26.46
N PHE A 27 27.92 -17.99 -26.06
CA PHE A 27 26.56 -18.26 -25.55
C PHE A 27 26.32 -17.76 -24.11
N CYS A 28 27.37 -17.44 -23.36
CA CYS A 28 27.25 -16.89 -22.01
C CYS A 28 27.04 -15.36 -21.98
N LEU A 29 27.24 -14.67 -23.12
CA LEU A 29 27.17 -13.20 -23.21
C LEU A 29 25.90 -12.69 -23.90
N SER A 30 25.00 -13.58 -24.33
CA SER A 30 23.74 -13.26 -25.00
C SER A 30 22.49 -13.59 -24.17
N SER A 31 22.64 -13.73 -22.86
CA SER A 31 21.46 -13.80 -21.99
C SER A 31 20.74 -12.44 -22.05
N PRO A 32 19.45 -12.37 -22.42
CA PRO A 32 18.71 -11.13 -22.25
C PRO A 32 18.82 -10.71 -20.79
N PRO A 33 18.95 -9.41 -20.48
CA PRO A 33 18.97 -8.96 -19.10
C PRO A 33 17.72 -9.52 -18.42
N VAL A 34 17.92 -10.28 -17.34
CA VAL A 34 16.82 -10.70 -16.49
C VAL A 34 16.25 -9.41 -15.91
N THR A 35 15.18 -8.91 -16.52
CA THR A 35 14.36 -7.87 -15.91
C THR A 35 13.79 -8.48 -14.65
N LEU A 36 14.37 -8.13 -13.50
CA LEU A 36 13.75 -8.34 -12.21
C LEU A 36 12.41 -7.62 -12.27
N THR A 37 11.34 -8.35 -12.53
CA THR A 37 9.99 -7.86 -12.26
C THR A 37 9.99 -7.51 -10.78
N SER A 38 9.90 -6.23 -10.46
CA SER A 38 9.66 -5.77 -9.10
C SER A 38 8.45 -6.52 -8.58
N TYR A 39 8.66 -7.54 -7.73
CA TYR A 39 7.56 -8.22 -7.07
C TYR A 39 6.76 -7.16 -6.32
N GLN A 40 5.48 -7.04 -6.67
CA GLN A 40 4.55 -6.23 -5.88
C GLN A 40 4.55 -6.78 -4.46
N SER A 41 4.93 -5.95 -3.49
CA SER A 41 4.90 -6.34 -2.09
C SER A 41 3.47 -6.26 -1.58
N CYS A 42 2.93 -7.37 -1.11
CA CYS A 42 1.65 -7.45 -0.43
C CYS A 42 1.90 -7.97 0.98
N GLU A 43 1.57 -7.16 1.98
CA GLU A 43 1.62 -7.52 3.39
C GLU A 43 0.21 -7.73 3.91
N VAL A 44 0.04 -8.71 4.80
CA VAL A 44 -1.23 -9.02 5.46
C VAL A 44 -1.10 -8.88 6.97
N CYS A 45 -2.18 -8.45 7.63
CA CYS A 45 -2.30 -8.45 9.08
C CYS A 45 -3.67 -8.93 9.50
N PHE A 46 -3.72 -9.79 10.52
CA PHE A 46 -4.95 -10.28 11.14
C PHE A 46 -5.05 -9.85 12.59
N SER A 47 -6.19 -9.28 12.97
CA SER A 47 -6.49 -8.98 14.37
C SER A 47 -7.37 -10.10 14.97
N PRO A 48 -7.32 -10.30 16.29
CA PRO A 48 -6.63 -9.50 17.30
C PRO A 48 -5.14 -9.84 17.53
N GLN A 49 -4.55 -10.81 16.83
CA GLN A 49 -3.24 -11.36 17.21
C GLN A 49 -2.03 -10.58 16.67
N MET A 50 -2.13 -9.90 15.52
CA MET A 50 -0.94 -9.38 14.80
C MET A 50 -0.69 -7.87 14.95
N ARG A 51 -1.39 -7.20 15.87
CA ARG A 51 -1.20 -5.77 16.17
C ARG A 51 -1.37 -4.84 14.94
N CYS A 52 -2.49 -4.94 14.25
CA CYS A 52 -2.68 -4.31 12.93
C CYS A 52 -2.68 -2.77 12.96
N THR A 53 -3.08 -2.17 14.08
CA THR A 53 -2.97 -0.72 14.29
C THR A 53 -1.53 -0.22 14.11
N ASN A 54 -0.53 -0.98 14.57
CA ASN A 54 0.88 -0.61 14.40
C ASN A 54 1.31 -0.63 12.92
N ARG A 55 0.76 -1.55 12.11
CA ARG A 55 1.04 -1.62 10.66
C ARG A 55 0.44 -0.43 9.92
N ILE A 56 -0.80 -0.05 10.27
CA ILE A 56 -1.44 1.16 9.73
C ILE A 56 -0.61 2.41 10.06
N ILE A 57 -0.20 2.57 11.34
CA ILE A 57 0.60 3.72 11.79
C ILE A 57 1.93 3.78 11.04
N HIS A 58 2.63 2.65 10.90
CA HIS A 58 3.89 2.61 10.17
C HIS A 58 3.72 3.05 8.70
N ALA A 59 2.65 2.63 8.02
CA ALA A 59 2.38 3.10 6.65
C ALA A 59 2.13 4.62 6.59
N ILE A 60 1.36 5.16 7.54
CA ILE A 60 1.10 6.61 7.66
C ILE A 60 2.39 7.40 7.94
N GLU A 61 3.26 6.89 8.81
CA GLU A 61 4.52 7.53 9.18
C GLU A 61 5.53 7.59 8.02
N ASN A 62 5.55 6.56 7.17
CA ASN A 62 6.45 6.49 6.02
C ASN A 62 5.94 7.22 4.77
N THR A 63 4.70 7.71 4.76
CA THR A 63 4.12 8.45 3.63
C THR A 63 4.75 9.84 3.48
N GLN A 64 5.02 10.26 2.24
CA GLN A 64 5.79 11.49 1.95
C GLN A 64 4.96 12.61 1.31
N LYS A 65 3.95 12.28 0.50
CA LYS A 65 3.22 13.25 -0.33
C LYS A 65 1.75 13.34 0.03
N ASN A 66 1.02 12.22 -0.05
CA ASN A 66 -0.44 12.24 0.07
C ASN A 66 -0.99 11.03 0.82
N ILE A 67 -2.02 11.24 1.64
CA ILE A 67 -2.86 10.20 2.23
C ILE A 67 -4.32 10.47 1.88
N PHE A 68 -4.94 9.56 1.15
CA PHE A 68 -6.37 9.58 0.86
C PHE A 68 -7.07 8.54 1.72
N VAL A 69 -7.98 8.97 2.59
CA VAL A 69 -8.66 8.08 3.54
C VAL A 69 -10.14 7.94 3.17
N GLN A 70 -10.64 6.71 3.18
CA GLN A 70 -12.06 6.39 3.29
C GLN A 70 -12.27 5.48 4.50
N ALA A 71 -13.07 5.91 5.47
CA ALA A 71 -13.33 5.08 6.64
C ALA A 71 -14.82 5.05 6.99
N PHE A 72 -15.35 3.84 7.15
CA PHE A 72 -16.65 3.65 7.74
C PHE A 72 -16.64 4.14 9.20
N VAL A 73 -15.78 3.56 10.04
CA VAL A 73 -15.61 3.96 11.45
C VAL A 73 -14.20 4.49 11.66
N LEU A 74 -14.10 5.66 12.30
CA LEU A 74 -12.86 6.27 12.77
C LEU A 74 -13.00 6.65 14.25
N THR A 75 -12.55 5.77 15.13
CA THR A 75 -12.55 5.95 16.59
C THR A 75 -11.22 5.59 17.25
N SER A 76 -10.22 5.16 16.45
CA SER A 76 -8.86 4.86 16.93
C SER A 76 -8.06 6.14 17.10
N TYR A 77 -7.75 6.49 18.35
CA TYR A 77 -6.91 7.65 18.66
C TYR A 77 -5.50 7.52 18.07
N PRO A 78 -4.77 6.38 18.18
CA PRO A 78 -3.43 6.25 17.59
C PRO A 78 -3.40 6.46 16.07
N ILE A 79 -4.41 5.97 15.35
CA ILE A 79 -4.50 6.19 13.88
C ILE A 79 -4.85 7.66 13.58
N THR A 80 -5.73 8.27 14.38
CA THR A 80 -6.10 9.68 14.18
C THR A 80 -4.92 10.61 14.44
N GLU A 81 -4.15 10.35 15.50
CA GLU A 81 -2.95 11.10 15.84
C GLU A 81 -1.86 10.95 14.77
N SER A 82 -1.63 9.73 14.26
CA SER A 82 -0.61 9.54 13.22
C SER A 82 -0.97 10.27 11.91
N LEU A 83 -2.25 10.36 11.55
CA LEU A 83 -2.71 11.19 10.42
C LEU A 83 -2.45 12.68 10.67
N ILE A 84 -2.70 13.17 11.88
CA ILE A 84 -2.39 14.57 12.26
C ILE A 84 -0.88 14.82 12.19
N SER A 85 -0.07 13.88 12.68
CA SER A 85 1.39 13.96 12.59
C SER A 85 1.87 13.97 11.15
N ALA A 86 1.31 13.13 10.27
CA ALA A 86 1.61 13.16 8.84
C ALA A 86 1.27 14.53 8.20
N PHE A 87 0.08 15.06 8.51
CA PHE A 87 -0.31 16.39 8.03
C PHE A 87 0.65 17.48 8.49
N LYS A 88 1.07 17.47 9.76
CA LYS A 88 2.06 18.42 10.31
C LYS A 88 3.44 18.29 9.67
N ARG A 89 3.81 17.10 9.15
CA ARG A 89 5.04 16.90 8.36
C ARG A 89 4.94 17.46 6.93
N GLY A 90 3.78 17.96 6.52
CA GLY A 90 3.53 18.50 5.18
C GLY A 90 2.87 17.52 4.20
N VAL A 91 2.50 16.32 4.65
CA VAL A 91 1.76 15.34 3.85
C VAL A 91 0.34 15.84 3.64
N LYS A 92 -0.16 15.81 2.39
CA LYS A 92 -1.56 16.16 2.09
C LYS A 92 -2.48 15.04 2.55
N VAL A 93 -3.27 15.29 3.58
CA VAL A 93 -4.24 14.32 4.11
C VAL A 93 -5.64 14.77 3.76
N THR A 94 -6.48 13.89 3.19
CA THR A 94 -7.91 14.15 2.99
C THR A 94 -8.73 12.94 3.40
N VAL A 95 -9.81 13.16 4.16
CA VAL A 95 -10.57 12.09 4.80
C VAL A 95 -12.03 12.13 4.35
N ILE A 96 -12.54 10.99 3.90
CA ILE A 96 -13.96 10.77 3.59
C ILE A 96 -14.52 9.77 4.61
N LEU A 97 -15.61 10.12 5.28
CA LEU A 97 -16.23 9.28 6.31
C LEU A 97 -17.72 9.04 6.01
N ASP A 98 -18.23 7.92 6.51
CA ASP A 98 -19.67 7.62 6.45
C ASP A 98 -20.49 8.65 7.25
N GLY A 99 -21.55 9.15 6.63
CA GLY A 99 -22.40 10.18 7.21
C GLY A 99 -23.16 9.78 8.48
N LYS A 100 -23.43 8.49 8.71
CA LYS A 100 -24.03 8.02 9.96
C LYS A 100 -22.96 7.89 11.05
N GLN A 101 -21.78 7.40 10.71
CA GLN A 101 -20.68 7.21 11.66
C GLN A 101 -20.05 8.52 12.13
N ILE A 102 -20.02 9.56 11.30
CA ILE A 102 -19.63 10.92 11.73
C ILE A 102 -20.49 11.41 12.91
N ARG A 103 -21.78 11.05 12.96
CA ARG A 103 -22.71 11.49 14.03
C ARG A 103 -22.51 10.76 15.35
N SER A 104 -21.69 9.70 15.37
CA SER A 104 -21.33 9.03 16.61
C SER A 104 -20.52 9.95 17.52
N ARG A 105 -20.88 9.99 18.81
CA ARG A 105 -20.12 10.74 19.84
C ARG A 105 -18.66 10.28 20.00
N HIS A 106 -18.34 9.08 19.50
CA HIS A 106 -17.00 8.51 19.56
C HIS A 106 -16.18 8.79 18.29
N SER A 107 -16.78 9.39 17.26
CA SER A 107 -16.06 9.72 16.03
C SER A 107 -14.96 10.74 16.32
N LEU A 108 -13.75 10.46 15.86
CA LEU A 108 -12.58 11.32 16.08
C LEU A 108 -12.35 12.34 14.95
N HIS A 109 -13.28 12.46 14.01
CA HIS A 109 -13.20 13.47 12.95
C HIS A 109 -13.04 14.93 13.44
N PRO A 110 -13.56 15.36 14.61
CA PRO A 110 -13.32 16.73 15.07
C PRO A 110 -11.84 17.01 15.36
N LEU A 111 -11.06 16.00 15.77
CA LEU A 111 -9.61 16.17 15.99
C LEU A 111 -8.87 16.43 14.67
N LEU A 112 -9.25 15.74 13.61
CA LEU A 112 -8.71 15.97 12.27
C LEU A 112 -9.04 17.38 11.78
N MET A 113 -10.31 17.80 11.91
CA MET A 113 -10.76 19.11 11.48
C MET A 113 -10.08 20.24 12.26
N ASN A 114 -9.93 20.10 13.59
CA ASN A 114 -9.21 21.06 14.42
C ASN A 114 -7.72 21.16 14.07
N ALA A 115 -7.12 20.09 13.53
CA ALA A 115 -5.75 20.10 13.03
C ALA A 115 -5.63 20.72 11.62
N GLY A 116 -6.74 21.11 10.98
CA GLY A 116 -6.77 21.66 9.63
C GLY A 116 -6.89 20.63 8.50
N ILE A 117 -7.12 19.35 8.83
CA ILE A 117 -7.28 18.29 7.82
C ILE A 117 -8.71 18.37 7.25
N PRO A 118 -8.87 18.45 5.90
CA PRO A 118 -10.17 18.39 5.27
C PRO A 118 -10.86 17.05 5.51
N VAL A 119 -12.08 17.09 6.05
CA VAL A 119 -12.95 15.92 6.26
C VAL A 119 -14.25 16.10 5.50
N TYR A 120 -14.69 15.04 4.84
CA TYR A 120 -15.89 15.01 4.02
C TYR A 120 -16.87 13.95 4.51
N ASN A 121 -18.15 14.28 4.45
CA ASN A 121 -19.26 13.40 4.73
C ASN A 121 -19.75 12.75 3.43
N ASP A 122 -19.52 11.45 3.31
CA ASP A 122 -20.05 10.64 2.21
C ASP A 122 -21.53 10.31 2.45
N LYS A 123 -22.40 10.96 1.68
CA LYS A 123 -23.86 10.81 1.78
C LYS A 123 -24.37 9.72 0.84
N ILE A 124 -24.38 8.48 1.32
CA ILE A 124 -25.11 7.38 0.66
C ILE A 124 -26.60 7.44 1.01
N LYS A 125 -27.47 7.71 0.02
CA LYS A 125 -28.93 7.89 0.23
C LYS A 125 -29.64 6.72 0.93
N ARG A 126 -29.29 5.48 0.58
CA ARG A 126 -29.99 4.26 1.06
C ARG A 126 -29.03 3.18 1.57
N GLY A 127 -27.87 3.57 2.11
CA GLY A 127 -26.81 2.63 2.45
C GLY A 127 -25.74 3.23 3.37
N LEU A 128 -24.55 2.65 3.33
CA LEU A 128 -23.38 3.02 4.14
C LEU A 128 -22.16 3.23 3.23
N ALA A 129 -21.34 4.22 3.52
CA ALA A 129 -19.99 4.32 2.95
C ALA A 129 -19.07 3.38 3.74
N HIS A 130 -19.06 2.10 3.35
CA HIS A 130 -18.51 1.02 4.20
C HIS A 130 -17.01 0.71 3.96
N ASN A 131 -16.33 1.53 3.16
CA ASN A 131 -14.91 1.36 2.83
C ASN A 131 -14.01 1.56 4.07
N LYS A 132 -12.90 0.83 4.11
CA LYS A 132 -11.82 0.97 5.09
C LYS A 132 -10.51 1.00 4.31
N VAL A 133 -10.26 2.13 3.66
CA VAL A 133 -9.22 2.29 2.66
C VAL A 133 -8.32 3.45 3.04
N MET A 134 -7.01 3.27 2.91
CA MET A 134 -6.05 4.36 2.80
C MET A 134 -5.22 4.18 1.54
N ILE A 135 -4.96 5.26 0.82
CA ILE A 135 -4.07 5.27 -0.32
C ILE A 135 -2.92 6.21 0.03
N PHE A 136 -1.70 5.69 0.00
CA PHE A 136 -0.47 6.42 0.32
C PHE A 136 0.30 6.68 -0.97
N ASP A 137 0.75 7.92 -1.16
CA ASP A 137 1.62 8.37 -2.27
C ASP A 137 1.21 7.93 -3.69
N GLU A 138 -0.06 7.59 -3.87
CA GLU A 138 -0.65 7.06 -5.11
C GLU A 138 0.01 5.75 -5.59
N ASP A 139 0.67 5.01 -4.69
CA ASP A 139 1.40 3.78 -5.00
C ASP A 139 1.08 2.59 -4.06
N ILE A 140 0.60 2.86 -2.85
CA ILE A 140 0.25 1.85 -1.86
C ILE A 140 -1.22 1.97 -1.47
N VAL A 141 -1.92 0.84 -1.42
CA VAL A 141 -3.29 0.72 -0.92
C VAL A 141 -3.29 -0.11 0.35
N LEU A 142 -3.93 0.42 1.39
CA LEU A 142 -4.35 -0.33 2.55
C LEU A 142 -5.85 -0.56 2.49
N THR A 143 -6.29 -1.81 2.63
CA THR A 143 -7.72 -2.17 2.64
C THR A 143 -7.97 -3.45 3.44
N GLY A 144 -9.23 -3.75 3.76
CA GLY A 144 -9.62 -4.99 4.43
C GLY A 144 -10.95 -4.85 5.17
N SER A 145 -11.19 -5.73 6.14
CA SER A 145 -12.39 -5.67 7.00
C SER A 145 -12.20 -4.74 8.20
N PHE A 146 -10.95 -4.41 8.54
CA PHE A 146 -10.57 -3.64 9.72
C PHE A 146 -11.12 -2.20 9.72
N ASN A 147 -12.07 -1.92 10.60
CA ASN A 147 -12.46 -0.55 10.93
C ASN A 147 -11.35 0.17 11.72
N PHE A 148 -11.17 1.48 11.56
CA PHE A 148 -10.16 2.22 12.32
C PHE A 148 -10.65 2.51 13.75
N SER A 149 -10.82 1.44 14.54
CA SER A 149 -11.39 1.43 15.88
C SER A 149 -10.60 0.51 16.82
N LYS A 150 -10.80 0.68 18.13
CA LYS A 150 -10.21 -0.21 19.15
C LYS A 150 -10.75 -1.65 19.06
N SER A 151 -12.03 -1.82 18.74
CA SER A 151 -12.66 -3.14 18.65
C SER A 151 -12.12 -3.97 17.50
N ALA A 152 -11.82 -3.34 16.35
CA ALA A 152 -11.18 -4.01 15.23
C ALA A 152 -9.78 -4.54 15.61
N GLU A 153 -9.04 -3.79 16.44
CA GLU A 153 -7.72 -4.19 16.92
C GLU A 153 -7.76 -5.34 17.93
N THR A 154 -8.65 -5.28 18.93
CA THR A 154 -8.53 -6.14 20.12
C THR A 154 -9.63 -7.17 20.31
N ALA A 155 -10.73 -7.10 19.56
CA ALA A 155 -11.90 -7.94 19.79
C ALA A 155 -12.37 -8.70 18.55
N ASN A 156 -12.45 -8.02 17.41
CA ASN A 156 -12.95 -8.63 16.18
C ASN A 156 -11.86 -9.44 15.47
N ALA A 157 -12.28 -10.49 14.77
CA ALA A 157 -11.45 -11.13 13.75
C ALA A 157 -11.50 -10.28 12.47
N GLU A 158 -10.43 -9.55 12.18
CA GLU A 158 -10.36 -8.67 11.00
C GLU A 158 -9.09 -8.94 10.21
N ASN A 159 -9.07 -8.46 8.97
CA ASN A 159 -7.86 -8.44 8.15
C ASN A 159 -7.56 -7.05 7.59
N ILE A 160 -6.27 -6.85 7.30
CA ILE A 160 -5.73 -5.74 6.51
C ILE A 160 -4.80 -6.32 5.46
N LEU A 161 -4.85 -5.76 4.25
CA LEU A 161 -3.85 -5.89 3.20
C LEU A 161 -3.19 -4.53 2.99
N ILE A 162 -1.86 -4.51 2.88
CA ILE A 162 -1.08 -3.35 2.45
C ILE A 162 -0.37 -3.75 1.16
N VAL A 163 -0.79 -3.17 0.06
CA VAL A 163 -0.38 -3.59 -1.29
C VAL A 163 0.34 -2.44 -1.98
N LYS A 164 1.61 -2.65 -2.33
CA LYS A 164 2.39 -1.73 -3.16
C LYS A 164 2.19 -2.08 -4.63
N ASP A 165 1.23 -1.41 -5.24
CA ASP A 165 0.90 -1.53 -6.66
C ASP A 165 0.28 -0.21 -7.15
N LYS A 166 1.01 0.50 -8.02
CA LYS A 166 0.58 1.76 -8.59
C LYS A 166 -0.69 1.64 -9.46
N ASN A 167 -0.86 0.53 -10.17
CA ASN A 167 -2.05 0.31 -11.00
C ASN A 167 -3.28 0.04 -10.13
N LEU A 168 -3.11 -0.70 -9.03
CA LEU A 168 -4.17 -0.89 -8.03
C LEU A 168 -4.50 0.44 -7.35
N ALA A 169 -3.49 1.19 -6.90
CA ALA A 169 -3.64 2.50 -6.28
C ALA A 169 -4.39 3.49 -7.18
N ALA A 170 -4.10 3.51 -8.49
CA ALA A 170 -4.83 4.33 -9.45
C ALA A 170 -6.32 3.99 -9.54
N GLN A 171 -6.68 2.70 -9.46
CA GLN A 171 -8.09 2.28 -9.46
C GLN A 171 -8.82 2.69 -8.18
N TYR A 172 -8.18 2.50 -7.02
CA TYR A 172 -8.71 2.94 -5.74
C TYR A 172 -8.82 4.46 -5.67
N LEU A 173 -7.84 5.20 -6.19
CA LEU A 173 -7.85 6.66 -6.22
C LEU A 173 -8.96 7.20 -7.13
N LYS A 174 -9.19 6.55 -8.28
CA LYS A 174 -10.34 6.86 -9.13
C LYS A 174 -11.66 6.71 -8.37
N ASN A 175 -11.86 5.61 -7.64
CA ASN A 175 -13.05 5.45 -6.81
C ASN A 175 -13.11 6.49 -5.68
N TRP A 176 -11.97 6.81 -5.06
CA TRP A 176 -11.86 7.80 -4.00
C TRP A 176 -12.35 9.18 -4.47
N HIS A 177 -11.90 9.63 -5.64
CA HIS A 177 -12.37 10.88 -6.25
C HIS A 177 -13.86 10.84 -6.58
N GLN A 178 -14.36 9.73 -7.16
CA GLN A 178 -15.80 9.58 -7.42
C GLN A 178 -16.65 9.67 -6.14
N ARG A 179 -16.14 9.19 -5.00
CA ARG A 179 -16.80 9.36 -3.70
C ARG A 179 -16.69 10.79 -3.20
N LEU A 180 -15.54 11.44 -3.38
CA LEU A 180 -15.34 12.84 -2.99
C LEU A 180 -16.33 13.76 -3.72
N ASP A 181 -16.53 13.57 -5.02
CA ASP A 181 -17.41 14.40 -5.87
C ASP A 181 -18.86 14.45 -5.39
N VAL A 182 -19.31 13.41 -4.68
CA VAL A 182 -20.67 13.30 -4.12
C VAL A 182 -20.70 13.49 -2.60
N SER A 183 -19.55 13.75 -1.99
CA SER A 183 -19.42 14.03 -0.56
C SER A 183 -19.56 15.52 -0.27
N VAL A 184 -19.89 15.85 0.98
CA VAL A 184 -20.03 17.24 1.43
C VAL A 184 -18.91 17.57 2.43
N PRO A 185 -18.16 18.66 2.25
CA PRO A 185 -17.13 19.05 3.23
C PRO A 185 -17.77 19.32 4.59
N LEU A 186 -17.14 18.83 5.65
CA LEU A 186 -17.51 19.19 7.01
C LEU A 186 -16.85 20.52 7.38
N THR A 187 -17.62 21.39 8.01
CA THR A 187 -17.16 22.66 8.57
C THR A 187 -17.20 22.58 10.09
N LEU A 188 -16.17 23.11 10.76
CA LEU A 188 -16.25 23.29 12.21
C LEU A 188 -17.43 24.23 12.50
N PRO A 189 -18.25 23.97 13.54
CA PRO A 189 -19.29 24.90 13.93
C PRO A 189 -18.66 26.26 14.27
N LEU A 190 -19.23 27.33 13.74
CA LEU A 190 -18.72 28.72 13.80
C LEU A 190 -18.52 29.28 15.23
N ASN A 191 -18.91 28.56 16.28
CA ASN A 191 -19.02 29.07 17.66
C ASN A 191 -18.04 28.42 18.64
N LYS A 192 -16.78 28.18 18.25
CA LYS A 192 -15.70 27.76 19.16
C LYS A 192 -14.36 28.41 18.79
N ILE A 193 -14.33 29.74 18.76
CA ILE A 193 -13.11 30.55 18.94
C ILE A 193 -13.26 31.25 20.28
#